data_AF-A0A662H1G0-F1
#
_entry.id   AF-A0A662H1G0-F1
#
_cell.length_a   1.000
_cell.length_b   1.000
_cell.length_c   1.000
_cell.angle_alpha   90.00
_cell.angle_beta   90.00
_cell.angle_gamma   90.00
#
_symmetry.space_group_name_H-M   'P 1'
#
loop_
_entity.id
_entity.type
_entity.pdbx_description
1 polymer ?
#
loop_
_entity_poly.entity_id
_entity_poly.type
_entity_poly.pdbx_seq_one_letter_code
_entity_poly.pdbx_strand_id
1 'polypeptide(L)'
;MVGFRKVFTLLLFLLILLSVGGLLGLKAEAQVAGTLSLSSPTFSGFSLLQITVIDKDLSDTEAAVPPPTVTVNGTTVKMFQAVDGSWFGFIRVWCWADTVNTNGVYDPGEPI
;
A
#
# COMPACT_ATOMS: atom_id res chain seq x y z
N MET A 1 -42.88 28.23 -29.43
CA MET A 1 -42.74 27.47 -28.17
C MET A 1 -42.10 26.08 -28.32
N VAL A 2 -41.45 25.74 -29.45
CA VAL A 2 -40.88 24.39 -29.67
C VAL A 2 -39.41 24.29 -29.22
N GLY A 3 -38.64 25.38 -29.27
CA GLY A 3 -37.22 25.39 -28.88
C GLY A 3 -36.96 25.13 -27.39
N PHE A 4 -37.77 25.72 -26.51
CA PHE A 4 -37.62 25.57 -25.05
C PHE A 4 -37.86 24.13 -24.58
N ARG A 5 -38.84 23.43 -25.17
CA ARG A 5 -39.11 22.01 -24.89
C ARG A 5 -37.95 21.11 -25.28
N LYS A 6 -37.27 21.38 -26.41
CA LYS A 6 -36.12 20.59 -26.87
C LYS A 6 -34.89 20.77 -25.97
N VAL A 7 -34.62 22.00 -25.52
CA VAL A 7 -33.51 22.30 -24.61
C VAL A 7 -33.74 21.67 -23.23
N PHE A 8 -34.96 21.75 -22.72
CA PHE A 8 -35.33 21.14 -21.44
C PHE A 8 -35.18 19.61 -21.46
N THR A 9 -35.60 18.94 -22.53
CA THR A 9 -35.41 17.50 -22.68
C THR A 9 -33.94 17.11 -22.76
N LEU A 10 -33.09 17.91 -23.43
CA LEU A 10 -31.65 17.65 -23.54
C LEU A 10 -30.94 17.73 -22.17
N LEU A 11 -31.31 18.72 -21.35
CA LEU A 11 -30.81 18.89 -19.98
C LEU A 11 -31.23 17.72 -19.07
N LEU A 12 -32.45 17.22 -19.25
CA LEU A 12 -32.94 16.07 -18.48
C LEU A 12 -32.17 14.79 -18.83
N PHE A 13 -31.86 14.56 -20.12
CA PHE A 13 -31.02 13.44 -20.55
C PHE A 13 -29.60 13.52 -20.01
N LEU A 14 -29.00 14.72 -19.99
CA LEU A 14 -27.67 14.94 -19.42
C LEU A 14 -27.64 14.61 -17.92
N LEU A 15 -28.67 15.05 -17.16
CA LEU A 15 -28.84 14.72 -15.74
C LEU A 15 -28.96 13.20 -15.51
N ILE A 16 -29.72 12.50 -16.35
CA ILE A 16 -29.86 11.04 -16.25
C ILE A 16 -28.53 10.34 -16.56
N LEU A 17 -27.81 10.76 -17.61
CA LEU A 17 -26.48 10.24 -17.94
C LEU A 17 -25.47 10.46 -16.82
N LEU A 18 -25.48 11.64 -16.18
CA LEU A 18 -24.63 11.95 -15.02
C LEU A 18 -25.02 11.12 -13.78
N SER A 19 -26.32 10.85 -13.57
CA SER A 19 -26.79 10.03 -12.46
C SER A 19 -26.46 8.53 -12.63
N VAL A 20 -26.46 8.03 -13.87
CA VAL A 20 -26.13 6.64 -14.20
C VAL A 20 -24.60 6.43 -14.22
N GLY A 21 -23.83 7.45 -14.64
CA GLY A 21 -22.36 7.41 -14.59
C GLY A 21 -21.79 7.28 -13.17
N GLY A 22 -22.50 7.79 -12.16
CA GLY A 22 -22.13 7.63 -10.75
C GLY A 22 -22.36 6.22 -10.18
N LEU A 23 -23.10 5.35 -10.88
CA LEU A 23 -23.34 3.95 -10.47
C LEU A 23 -22.28 2.97 -11.00
N LEU A 24 -21.38 3.41 -11.88
CA LEU A 24 -20.32 2.58 -12.45
C LEU A 24 -19.12 2.49 -11.49
N GLY A 25 -19.29 1.71 -10.43
CA GLY A 25 -18.23 0.95 -9.77
C GLY A 25 -16.97 1.70 -9.36
N LEU A 26 -17.07 2.56 -8.33
CA LEU A 26 -15.94 2.76 -7.42
C LEU A 26 -15.69 1.43 -6.70
N LYS A 27 -14.81 0.60 -7.27
CA LYS A 27 -14.39 -0.65 -6.67
C LYS A 27 -13.33 -0.34 -5.61
N ALA A 28 -13.74 0.26 -4.51
CA ALA A 28 -12.94 0.27 -3.29
C ALA A 28 -13.27 -1.01 -2.53
N GLU A 29 -12.45 -2.06 -2.66
CA GLU A 29 -12.56 -3.17 -1.71
C GLU A 29 -12.05 -2.69 -0.35
N ALA A 30 -12.72 -3.13 0.71
CA ALA A 30 -12.47 -2.63 2.05
C ALA A 30 -11.00 -2.89 2.44
N GLN A 31 -10.25 -1.81 2.68
CA GLN A 31 -8.87 -1.89 3.11
C GLN A 31 -8.84 -2.37 4.57
N VAL A 32 -8.45 -3.62 4.80
CA VAL A 32 -8.24 -4.14 6.15
C VAL A 32 -6.83 -3.75 6.59
N ALA A 33 -6.72 -2.83 7.55
CA ALA A 33 -5.49 -2.63 8.27
C ALA A 33 -5.18 -3.90 9.08
N GLY A 34 -4.09 -4.59 8.72
CA GLY A 34 -3.63 -5.80 9.40
C GLY A 34 -2.25 -5.58 10.01
N THR A 35 -1.99 -6.19 11.17
CA THR A 35 -0.66 -6.27 11.75
C THR A 35 -0.08 -7.66 11.48
N LEU A 36 1.12 -7.70 10.91
CA LEU A 36 1.90 -8.92 10.80
C LEU A 36 3.01 -8.89 11.86
N SER A 37 3.06 -9.91 12.71
CA SER A 37 4.18 -10.11 13.64
C SER A 37 5.06 -11.24 13.12
N LEU A 38 6.33 -10.94 12.88
CA LEU A 38 7.35 -11.90 12.51
C LEU A 38 8.41 -11.93 13.61
N SER A 39 8.70 -13.11 14.15
CA SER A 39 9.74 -13.30 15.16
C SER A 39 10.69 -14.40 14.74
N SER A 40 11.99 -14.14 14.84
CA SER A 40 13.03 -15.15 14.71
C SER A 40 13.91 -15.12 15.95
N PRO A 41 14.30 -16.28 16.52
CA PRO A 41 15.28 -16.31 17.61
C PRO A 41 16.68 -15.84 17.17
N THR A 42 16.94 -15.84 15.86
CA THR A 42 18.21 -15.42 15.28
C THR A 42 17.96 -14.72 13.95
N PHE A 43 18.39 -13.47 13.83
CA PHE A 43 18.84 -12.94 12.54
C PHE A 43 20.36 -13.18 12.48
N SER A 44 20.97 -13.30 11.30
CA SER A 44 22.42 -13.48 11.20
C SER A 44 23.05 -12.17 10.75
N GLY A 45 23.95 -11.62 11.57
CA GLY A 45 24.73 -10.41 11.25
C GLY A 45 23.89 -9.27 10.64
N PHE A 46 24.26 -8.84 9.44
CA PHE A 46 23.44 -7.94 8.63
C PHE A 46 22.44 -8.74 7.81
N SER A 47 21.17 -8.69 8.20
CA SER A 47 20.07 -9.32 7.46
C SER A 47 19.22 -8.26 6.76
N LEU A 48 18.57 -8.66 5.67
CA LEU A 48 17.53 -7.87 5.00
C LEU A 48 16.23 -8.66 5.07
N LEU A 49 15.14 -8.00 5.42
CA LEU A 49 13.80 -8.58 5.34
C LEU A 49 13.07 -7.92 4.17
N GLN A 50 12.60 -8.74 3.23
CA GLN A 50 11.73 -8.31 2.16
C GLN A 50 10.28 -8.34 2.64
N ILE A 51 9.56 -7.24 2.40
CA ILE A 51 8.12 -7.14 2.62
C ILE A 51 7.47 -7.12 1.24
N THR A 52 6.57 -8.06 0.98
CA THR A 52 5.80 -8.10 -0.27
C THR A 52 4.32 -7.87 0.04
N VAL A 53 3.70 -6.93 -0.66
CA VAL A 53 2.27 -6.62 -0.60
C VAL A 53 1.63 -7.03 -1.91
N ILE A 54 0.65 -7.92 -1.82
CA ILE A 54 -0.18 -8.34 -2.95
C ILE A 54 -1.57 -7.75 -2.69
N ASP A 55 -1.85 -6.65 -3.37
CA ASP A 55 -3.15 -5.96 -3.32
C ASP A 55 -3.58 -5.66 -4.74
N LYS A 56 -4.70 -6.25 -5.16
CA LYS A 56 -5.22 -6.11 -6.52
C LYS A 56 -5.66 -4.68 -6.87
N ASP A 57 -5.97 -3.85 -5.88
CA ASP A 57 -6.39 -2.47 -6.11
C ASP A 57 -5.17 -1.56 -6.33
N LEU A 58 -3.99 -2.08 -6.00
CA LEU A 58 -2.69 -1.43 -6.20
C LEU A 58 -1.83 -2.16 -7.26
N SER A 59 -2.38 -3.09 -8.04
CA SER A 59 -1.59 -3.96 -8.92
C SER A 59 -1.52 -3.56 -10.39
N ASP A 60 -2.17 -2.46 -10.81
CA ASP A 60 -2.12 -1.99 -12.20
C ASP A 60 -0.72 -1.47 -12.54
N THR A 61 -0.10 -2.05 -13.58
CA THR A 61 1.25 -1.70 -14.05
C THR A 61 1.25 -0.79 -15.28
N GLU A 62 0.08 -0.56 -15.88
CA GLU A 62 -0.10 0.28 -17.07
C GLU A 62 -0.59 1.68 -16.70
N ALA A 63 -1.26 1.81 -15.55
CA ALA A 63 -1.66 3.08 -14.96
C ALA A 63 -0.81 3.45 -13.74
N ALA A 64 -0.72 4.74 -13.44
CA ALA A 64 -0.05 5.19 -12.21
C ALA A 64 -0.94 4.92 -10.99
N VAL A 65 -0.45 4.08 -10.08
CA VAL A 65 -1.12 3.74 -8.81
C VAL A 65 -0.22 4.12 -7.63
N PRO A 66 -0.75 4.71 -6.54
CA PRO A 66 0.08 5.06 -5.39
C PRO A 66 0.62 3.79 -4.67
N PRO A 67 1.82 3.86 -4.08
CA PRO A 67 2.37 2.75 -3.30
C PRO A 67 1.54 2.45 -2.05
N PRO A 68 1.53 1.19 -1.56
CA PRO A 68 0.95 0.86 -0.28
C PRO A 68 1.72 1.54 0.86
N THR A 69 1.02 1.92 1.91
CA THR A 69 1.63 2.43 3.15
C THR A 69 2.03 1.25 4.03
N VAL A 70 3.33 1.03 4.17
CA VAL A 70 3.91 0.01 5.06
C VAL A 70 4.69 0.70 6.15
N THR A 71 4.44 0.34 7.40
CA THR A 71 5.21 0.84 8.56
C THR A 71 5.79 -0.31 9.35
N VAL A 72 7.02 -0.14 9.83
CA VAL A 72 7.68 -1.07 10.76
C VAL A 72 8.19 -0.26 11.94
N ASN A 73 7.68 -0.58 13.14
CA ASN A 73 7.84 0.19 14.39
C ASN A 73 7.69 1.71 14.23
N GLY A 74 6.73 2.16 13.39
CA GLY A 74 6.46 3.59 13.16
C GLY A 74 7.27 4.24 12.05
N THR A 75 8.24 3.55 11.45
CA THR A 75 8.99 4.03 10.29
C THR A 75 8.35 3.56 8.99
N THR A 76 8.13 4.48 8.05
CA THR A 76 7.57 4.15 6.72
C THR A 76 8.62 3.47 5.84
N VAL A 77 8.25 2.32 5.27
CA VAL A 77 9.09 1.59 4.31
C VAL A 77 8.85 2.11 2.90
N LYS A 78 9.93 2.34 2.15
CA LYS A 78 9.84 2.68 0.74
C LYS A 78 9.49 1.43 -0.08
N MET A 79 8.41 1.53 -0.85
CA MET A 79 7.89 0.43 -1.67
C MET A 79 8.18 0.67 -3.15
N PHE A 80 8.38 -0.42 -3.89
CA PHE A 80 8.61 -0.46 -5.34
C PHE A 80 7.63 -1.45 -5.97
N GLN A 81 7.10 -1.12 -7.15
CA GLN A 81 6.19 -2.00 -7.88
C GLN A 81 7.01 -2.98 -8.73
N ALA A 82 6.65 -4.26 -8.67
CA ALA A 82 7.17 -5.31 -9.53
C ALA A 82 6.32 -5.44 -10.81
N VAL A 83 6.86 -6.14 -11.81
CA VAL A 83 6.21 -6.33 -13.13
C VAL A 83 4.96 -7.21 -13.07
N ASP A 84 4.76 -7.93 -11.98
CA ASP A 84 3.58 -8.76 -11.73
C ASP A 84 2.47 -8.01 -10.96
N GLY A 85 2.65 -6.71 -10.72
CA GLY A 85 1.72 -5.87 -9.97
C GLY A 85 1.86 -5.97 -8.45
N SER A 86 2.76 -6.80 -7.93
CA SER A 86 3.07 -6.81 -6.49
C SER A 86 3.93 -5.61 -6.09
N TRP A 87 3.91 -5.25 -4.81
CA TRP A 87 4.80 -4.23 -4.25
C TRP A 87 5.80 -4.87 -3.31
N PHE A 88 7.06 -4.43 -3.35
CA PHE A 88 8.10 -4.89 -2.44
C PHE A 88 8.90 -3.75 -1.82
N GLY A 89 9.35 -3.95 -0.60
CA GLY A 89 10.24 -3.07 0.13
C GLY A 89 11.21 -3.87 0.99
N PHE A 90 12.30 -3.24 1.42
CA PHE A 90 13.30 -3.88 2.26
C PHE A 90 13.50 -3.08 3.54
N ILE A 91 13.65 -3.79 4.65
CA ILE A 91 14.19 -3.24 5.89
C ILE A 91 15.51 -3.94 6.21
N ARG A 92 16.40 -3.21 6.85
CA ARG A 92 17.64 -3.80 7.37
C ARG A 92 17.34 -4.27 8.78
N VAL A 93 17.66 -5.53 9.05
CA VAL A 93 17.55 -6.10 10.39
C VAL A 93 18.97 -6.28 10.89
N TRP A 94 19.35 -5.49 11.90
CA TRP A 94 20.62 -5.66 12.59
C TRP A 94 20.40 -6.52 13.81
N CYS A 95 21.18 -7.58 13.88
CA CYS A 95 21.53 -8.20 15.14
C CYS A 95 23.06 -8.11 15.26
N TRP A 96 23.54 -7.04 15.86
CA TRP A 96 24.89 -7.11 16.43
C TRP A 96 24.75 -7.83 17.77
N ALA A 97 25.41 -8.98 17.95
CA ALA A 97 25.64 -9.50 19.29
C ALA A 97 26.64 -8.55 19.94
N ASP A 98 26.16 -7.65 20.80
CA ASP A 98 26.97 -6.63 21.48
C ASP A 98 28.30 -7.22 21.96
N THR A 99 29.34 -6.98 21.16
CA THR A 99 30.69 -7.49 21.42
C THR A 99 31.44 -6.54 22.35
N VAL A 100 30.87 -5.36 22.62
CA VAL A 100 31.45 -4.32 23.46
C VAL A 100 31.14 -4.58 24.93
N ASN A 101 29.98 -5.18 25.25
CA ASN A 101 29.54 -5.41 26.62
C ASN A 101 29.52 -6.89 27.04
N THR A 102 29.78 -7.84 26.13
CA THR A 102 29.78 -9.30 26.40
C THR A 102 28.50 -9.82 27.08
N ASN A 103 27.35 -9.17 26.87
CA ASN A 103 26.11 -9.53 27.56
C ASN A 103 25.11 -10.29 26.69
N GLY A 104 25.34 -10.38 25.37
CA GLY A 104 24.44 -11.10 24.45
C GLY A 104 23.02 -10.54 24.40
N VAL A 105 22.79 -9.33 24.93
CA VAL A 105 21.50 -8.66 24.96
C VAL A 105 21.35 -7.82 23.69
N TYR A 106 20.17 -7.89 23.07
CA TYR A 106 19.76 -7.06 21.94
C TYR A 106 19.74 -5.59 22.36
N ASP A 107 20.33 -4.68 21.58
CA ASP A 107 20.17 -3.23 21.79
C ASP A 107 18.87 -2.75 21.15
N PRO A 108 17.82 -2.43 21.93
CA PRO A 108 16.53 -1.99 21.40
C PRO A 108 16.54 -0.53 20.90
N GLY A 109 17.65 0.19 21.01
CA GLY A 109 17.80 1.59 20.60
C GLY A 109 18.29 1.81 19.16
N GLU A 110 18.76 0.76 18.50
CA GLU A 110 19.26 0.87 17.11
C GLU A 110 18.10 0.82 16.11
N PRO A 111 18.03 1.77 15.15
CA PRO A 111 16.95 1.82 14.19
C PRO A 111 16.97 0.58 13.28
N ILE A 112 15.80 -0.06 13.15
CA ILE A 112 15.41 -0.73 11.90
C ILE A 112 15.22 0.29 10.78
#